data_AF-A0A954G249-F1
#
_entry.id   AF-A0A954G249-F1
#
_cell.length_a   1.000
_cell.length_b   1.000
_cell.length_c   1.000
_cell.angle_alpha   90.00
_cell.angle_beta   90.00
_cell.angle_gamma   90.00
#
_symmetry.space_group_name_H-M   'P 1'
#
loop_
_entity.id
_entity.type
_entity.pdbx_description
1 polymer ?
#
loop_
_entity_poly.entity_id
_entity_poly.type
_entity_poly.pdbx_seq_one_letter_code
_entity_poly.pdbx_strand_id
1 'polypeptide(L)'
;MKNIRTITKNHEPKSKAAAWRPTRRVFLKTSGLFIASLSTGVPLTSANTTGRSPKLRFGMVTDPHFADIETIGTRHYRESVAKMTECAALMNEQKVDFLIELGDLKDQGNPPSEKDTL
;
A
#
# COMPACT_ATOMS: atom_id res chain seq x y z
N MET A 1 -68.87 14.83 -10.65
CA MET A 1 -67.49 15.36 -10.73
C MET A 1 -66.93 15.39 -9.31
N LYS A 2 -66.13 14.39 -8.92
CA LYS A 2 -65.59 14.24 -7.56
C LYS A 2 -64.06 14.35 -7.59
N ASN A 3 -63.55 15.28 -6.78
CA ASN A 3 -62.14 15.53 -6.49
C ASN A 3 -61.42 14.29 -5.97
N ILE A 4 -60.32 13.91 -6.62
CA ILE A 4 -59.36 12.94 -6.10
C ILE A 4 -58.15 13.74 -5.62
N ARG A 5 -58.00 13.86 -4.30
CA ARG A 5 -56.78 14.34 -3.65
C ARG A 5 -55.75 13.22 -3.71
N THR A 6 -54.71 13.37 -4.52
CA THR A 6 -53.52 12.52 -4.43
C THR A 6 -52.49 13.22 -3.56
N ILE A 7 -52.24 12.63 -2.39
CA ILE A 7 -51.29 13.08 -1.37
C ILE A 7 -49.87 12.99 -1.96
N THR A 8 -49.18 14.13 -2.07
CA THR A 8 -47.76 14.17 -2.40
C THR A 8 -46.95 13.70 -1.19
N LYS A 9 -46.37 12.50 -1.27
CA LYS A 9 -45.35 12.05 -0.30
C LYS A 9 -44.07 12.85 -0.53
N ASN A 10 -43.77 13.77 0.38
CA ASN A 10 -42.46 14.41 0.45
C ASN A 10 -41.45 13.34 0.91
N HIS A 11 -40.68 12.79 -0.02
CA HIS A 11 -39.56 11.93 0.30
C HIS A 11 -38.34 12.81 0.57
N GLU A 12 -38.07 13.02 1.85
CA GLU A 12 -36.86 13.65 2.37
C GLU A 12 -35.60 12.91 1.84
N PRO A 13 -34.61 13.59 1.26
CA PRO A 13 -33.42 12.92 0.75
C PRO A 13 -32.59 12.38 1.92
N LYS A 14 -32.38 11.05 1.90
CA LYS A 14 -31.57 10.30 2.85
C LYS A 14 -30.20 10.95 3.05
N SER A 15 -29.89 11.23 4.32
CA SER A 15 -28.57 11.60 4.85
C SER A 15 -27.45 10.85 4.13
N LYS A 16 -26.50 11.60 3.53
CA LYS A 16 -25.29 11.02 2.95
C LYS A 16 -24.42 10.49 4.08
N ALA A 17 -24.21 9.17 4.11
CA ALA A 17 -23.23 8.54 4.97
C ALA A 17 -21.87 9.24 4.75
N ALA A 18 -21.34 9.87 5.81
CA ALA A 18 -20.07 10.55 5.75
C ALA A 18 -18.96 9.56 5.39
N ALA A 19 -18.27 9.81 4.27
CA ALA A 19 -17.17 8.97 3.82
C ALA A 19 -16.03 9.03 4.85
N TRP A 20 -15.65 7.87 5.39
CA TRP A 20 -14.54 7.73 6.33
C TRP A 20 -13.22 8.16 5.67
N ARG A 21 -12.68 9.31 6.09
CA ARG A 21 -11.39 9.86 5.64
C ARG A 21 -10.46 10.04 6.85
N PRO A 22 -9.78 8.98 7.30
CA PRO A 22 -8.93 9.07 8.48
C PRO A 22 -7.66 9.88 8.14
N THR A 23 -7.34 10.89 8.94
CA THR A 23 -6.08 11.62 8.84
C THR A 23 -4.90 10.70 9.18
N ARG A 24 -3.70 10.95 8.62
CA ARG A 24 -2.46 10.18 8.93
C ARG A 24 -2.26 9.91 10.43
N ARG A 25 -2.50 10.94 11.26
CA ARG A 25 -2.41 10.86 12.73
C ARG A 25 -3.46 9.94 13.34
N VAL A 26 -4.67 9.93 12.80
CA VAL A 26 -5.76 9.05 13.24
C VAL A 26 -5.40 7.62 12.90
N PHE A 27 -4.94 7.35 11.68
CA PHE A 27 -4.45 6.02 11.28
C PHE A 27 -3.31 5.52 12.19
N LEU A 28 -2.28 6.34 12.42
CA LEU A 28 -1.15 5.97 13.28
C LEU A 28 -1.57 5.69 14.73
N LYS A 29 -2.47 6.50 15.30
CA LYS A 29 -3.00 6.30 16.66
C LYS A 29 -3.87 5.05 16.75
N THR A 30 -4.77 4.85 15.79
CA THR A 30 -5.65 3.69 15.75
C THR A 30 -4.85 2.41 15.58
N SER A 31 -3.91 2.35 14.63
CA SER A 31 -3.04 1.19 14.43
C SER A 31 -2.13 0.90 15.63
N GLY A 32 -1.61 1.94 16.30
CA GLY A 32 -0.80 1.79 17.51
C GLY A 32 -1.56 1.18 18.69
N LEU A 33 -2.85 1.54 18.87
CA LEU A 33 -3.70 0.98 19.93
C LEU A 33 -4.04 -0.50 19.69
N PHE A 34 -4.20 -0.94 18.44
CA PHE A 34 -4.41 -2.35 18.10
C PHE A 34 -3.20 -3.23 18.50
N ILE A 35 -1.98 -2.74 18.28
CA ILE A 35 -0.76 -3.47 18.67
C ILE A 35 -0.63 -3.54 20.20
N ALA A 36 -0.91 -2.45 20.91
CA ALA A 36 -0.85 -2.42 22.38
C ALA A 36 -1.94 -3.30 23.05
N SER A 37 -3.10 -3.45 22.41
CA SER A 37 -4.15 -4.35 22.89
C SER A 37 -3.78 -5.83 22.71
N LEU A 38 -2.97 -6.16 21.70
CA LEU A 38 -2.54 -7.55 21.46
C LEU A 38 -1.44 -7.99 22.42
N SER A 39 -0.64 -7.06 22.96
CA SER A 39 0.44 -7.36 23.90
C SER A 39 0.00 -7.53 25.37
N THR A 40 -1.26 -7.22 25.70
CA THR A 40 -1.76 -7.27 27.10
C THR A 40 -2.97 -8.18 27.33
N GLY A 41 -3.63 -8.69 26.27
CA GLY A 41 -4.99 -9.22 26.38
C GLY A 41 -5.26 -10.68 25.97
N VAL A 42 -4.28 -11.46 25.53
CA VAL A 42 -4.49 -12.90 25.24
C VAL A 42 -3.30 -13.70 25.76
N PRO A 43 -3.47 -14.62 26.71
CA PRO A 43 -2.46 -15.63 26.95
C PRO A 43 -2.48 -16.55 25.74
N LEU A 44 -1.65 -16.27 24.73
CA LEU A 44 -1.25 -17.31 23.80
C LEU A 44 -0.58 -18.37 24.66
N THR A 45 -1.26 -19.51 24.79
CA THR A 45 -0.68 -20.72 25.34
C THR A 45 0.69 -20.91 24.69
N SER A 46 1.72 -20.93 25.53
CA SER A 46 3.10 -21.15 25.11
C SER A 46 3.16 -22.52 24.42
N ALA A 47 3.11 -22.52 23.09
CA ALA A 47 3.49 -23.67 22.31
C ALA A 47 5.00 -23.81 22.49
N ASN A 48 5.36 -24.75 23.36
CA ASN A 48 6.71 -25.15 23.67
C ASN A 48 7.35 -25.72 22.39
N THR A 49 7.87 -24.83 21.54
CA THR A 49 8.58 -25.22 20.32
C THR A 49 10.06 -25.30 20.65
N THR A 50 10.47 -26.48 21.10
CA THR A 50 11.84 -26.95 20.97
C THR A 50 12.15 -27.13 19.49
N GLY A 51 12.46 -26.04 18.79
CA GLY A 51 12.83 -26.04 17.38
C GLY A 51 12.50 -24.72 16.68
N ARG A 52 13.47 -23.79 16.66
CA ARG A 52 13.52 -22.54 15.85
C ARG A 52 12.17 -22.10 15.25
N SER A 53 11.49 -21.16 15.91
CA SER A 53 10.31 -20.49 15.35
C SER A 53 10.59 -19.98 13.93
N PRO A 54 9.66 -20.16 12.97
CA PRO A 54 9.84 -19.61 11.63
C PRO A 54 9.95 -18.10 11.74
N LYS A 55 11.12 -17.56 11.40
CA LYS A 55 11.37 -16.11 11.38
C LYS A 55 10.91 -15.59 10.03
N LEU A 56 9.85 -14.78 10.02
CA LEU A 56 9.43 -14.02 8.84
C LEU A 56 10.53 -13.01 8.47
N ARG A 57 10.94 -13.00 7.21
CA ARG A 57 11.93 -12.07 6.64
C ARG A 57 11.34 -11.44 5.40
N PHE A 58 11.35 -10.12 5.31
CA PHE A 58 10.91 -9.44 4.09
C PHE A 58 11.94 -8.40 3.67
N GLY A 59 12.05 -8.20 2.36
CA GLY A 59 12.80 -7.11 1.76
C GLY A 59 11.96 -5.87 1.63
N MET A 60 12.61 -4.72 1.47
CA MET A 60 11.93 -3.44 1.21
C MET A 60 12.73 -2.63 0.19
N VAL A 61 12.04 -2.06 -0.79
CA VAL A 61 12.61 -1.22 -1.85
C VAL A 61 11.64 -0.05 -2.14
N THR A 62 12.15 1.03 -2.69
CA THR A 62 11.35 2.23 -3.00
C THR A 62 11.92 2.95 -4.21
N ASP A 63 11.03 3.67 -4.92
CA ASP A 63 11.34 4.59 -6.01
C ASP A 63 12.19 3.99 -7.16
N PRO A 64 11.90 2.78 -7.66
CA PRO A 64 12.52 2.30 -8.89
C PRO A 64 12.00 3.11 -10.08
N HIS A 65 12.79 4.11 -10.48
CA HIS A 65 12.47 4.99 -11.60
C HIS A 65 13.19 4.58 -12.88
N PHE A 66 12.47 3.84 -13.73
CA PHE A 66 12.88 3.56 -15.09
C PHE A 66 12.28 4.56 -16.08
N ALA A 67 13.06 4.85 -17.10
CA ALA A 67 12.63 5.56 -18.29
C ALA A 67 13.64 5.26 -19.40
N ASP A 68 13.15 4.97 -20.61
CA ASP A 68 14.02 4.75 -21.77
C ASP A 68 14.46 6.09 -22.38
N ILE A 69 15.22 6.86 -21.61
CA ILE A 69 15.71 8.19 -21.97
C ILE A 69 17.17 8.36 -21.57
N GLU A 70 17.83 9.30 -22.26
CA GLU A 70 19.18 9.72 -21.89
C GLU A 70 19.23 10.29 -20.46
N THR A 71 20.41 10.23 -19.86
CA THR A 71 20.65 10.80 -18.53
C THR A 71 20.32 12.30 -18.52
N ILE A 72 19.48 12.71 -17.57
CA ILE A 72 19.12 14.12 -17.37
C ILE A 72 19.69 14.57 -16.02
N GLY A 73 20.72 15.40 -16.06
CA GLY A 73 21.41 15.87 -14.86
C GLY A 73 22.05 14.71 -14.10
N THR A 74 21.53 14.42 -12.90
CA THR A 74 22.00 13.31 -12.04
C THR A 74 21.11 12.07 -12.11
N ARG A 75 20.12 12.04 -13.01
CA ARG A 75 19.14 10.94 -13.10
C ARG A 75 19.52 9.96 -14.20
N HIS A 76 19.94 8.78 -13.78
CA HIS A 76 20.35 7.67 -14.64
C HIS A 76 19.23 6.62 -14.74
N TYR A 77 18.20 6.92 -15.52
CA TYR A 77 16.95 6.15 -15.53
C TYR A 77 17.11 4.70 -16.00
N ARG A 78 17.89 4.46 -17.06
CA ARG A 78 18.13 3.11 -17.60
C ARG A 78 18.88 2.19 -16.63
N GLU A 79 19.66 2.75 -15.72
CA GLU A 79 20.39 1.97 -14.71
C GLU A 79 19.48 1.36 -13.64
N SER A 80 18.24 1.83 -13.51
CA SER A 80 17.29 1.29 -12.53
C SER A 80 17.04 -0.21 -12.73
N VAL A 81 17.01 -0.70 -13.98
CA VAL A 81 16.86 -2.13 -14.29
C VAL A 81 18.02 -2.95 -13.70
N ALA A 82 19.26 -2.48 -13.87
CA ALA A 82 20.42 -3.14 -13.30
C ALA A 82 20.39 -3.11 -11.76
N LYS A 83 20.06 -1.96 -11.16
CA LYS A 83 19.92 -1.78 -9.71
C LYS A 83 18.83 -2.68 -9.11
N MET A 84 17.70 -2.81 -9.79
CA MET A 84 16.61 -3.69 -9.37
C MET A 84 16.96 -5.17 -9.53
N THR A 85 17.74 -5.52 -10.56
CA THR A 85 18.28 -6.87 -10.74
C THR A 85 19.21 -7.24 -9.58
N GLU A 86 20.11 -6.33 -9.19
CA GLU A 86 20.99 -6.51 -8.03
C GLU A 86 20.18 -6.63 -6.72
N CYS A 87 19.18 -5.76 -6.53
CA CYS A 87 18.28 -5.83 -5.39
C CYS A 87 17.60 -7.20 -5.30
N ALA A 88 17.02 -7.69 -6.39
CA ALA A 88 16.38 -9.00 -6.42
C ALA A 88 17.36 -10.14 -6.10
N ALA A 89 18.58 -10.09 -6.64
CA ALA A 89 19.63 -11.07 -6.35
C ALA A 89 19.99 -11.08 -4.86
N LEU A 90 20.20 -9.91 -4.26
CA LEU A 90 20.48 -9.78 -2.83
C LEU A 90 19.32 -10.31 -1.97
N MET A 91 18.07 -9.98 -2.30
CA MET A 91 16.90 -10.45 -1.55
C MET A 91 16.78 -11.98 -1.60
N ASN A 92 17.06 -12.59 -2.74
CA ASN A 92 17.11 -14.04 -2.90
C ASN A 92 18.24 -14.68 -2.08
N GLU A 93 19.44 -14.10 -2.10
CA GLU A 93 20.58 -14.54 -1.26
C GLU A 93 20.21 -14.47 0.23
N GLN A 94 19.55 -13.37 0.63
CA GLN A 94 19.06 -13.19 1.97
C GLN A 94 17.88 -14.10 2.32
N LYS A 95 17.30 -14.85 1.37
CA LYS A 95 16.16 -15.74 1.62
C LYS A 95 15.01 -15.01 2.32
N VAL A 96 14.61 -13.87 1.77
CA VAL A 96 13.39 -13.18 2.20
C VAL A 96 12.17 -13.96 1.69
N ASP A 97 11.08 -13.93 2.44
CA ASP A 97 9.80 -14.56 2.10
C ASP A 97 9.05 -13.73 1.03
N PHE A 98 9.22 -12.41 1.04
CA PHE A 98 8.69 -11.51 0.01
C PHE A 98 9.42 -10.14 0.04
N LEU A 99 9.23 -9.36 -1.02
CA LEU A 99 9.75 -8.00 -1.18
C LEU A 99 8.58 -7.02 -1.19
N ILE A 100 8.69 -5.93 -0.41
CA ILE A 100 7.73 -4.83 -0.41
C ILE A 100 8.30 -3.66 -1.19
N GLU A 101 7.53 -3.14 -2.13
CA GLU A 101 7.79 -1.88 -2.82
C GLU A 101 6.92 -0.80 -2.16
N LEU A 102 7.51 0.35 -1.80
CA LEU A 102 6.88 1.36 -0.94
C LEU A 102 6.62 2.73 -1.60
N GLY A 103 6.96 2.89 -2.88
CA GLY A 103 7.05 4.20 -3.50
C GLY A 103 6.51 4.23 -4.93
N ASP A 104 7.13 5.09 -5.73
CA ASP A 104 6.75 5.32 -7.11
C ASP A 104 7.48 4.31 -8.01
N LEU A 105 6.84 3.17 -8.29
CA LEU A 105 7.28 2.29 -9.37
C LEU A 105 6.96 2.98 -10.68
N LYS A 106 8.01 3.48 -11.34
CA LYS A 106 7.84 4.31 -12.53
C LYS A 106 8.54 3.69 -13.73
N ASP A 107 7.79 3.57 -14.81
CA ASP A 107 8.31 3.32 -16.16
C ASP A 107 7.79 4.42 -17.06
N GLN A 108 8.66 5.18 -17.72
CA GLN A 108 8.24 6.33 -18.54
C GLN A 108 8.98 6.38 -19.88
N GLY A 109 8.22 6.59 -20.96
CA GLY A 109 8.78 6.89 -22.29
C GLY A 109 9.15 8.37 -22.52
N ASN A 110 9.61 8.67 -23.74
CA ASN A 110 9.82 10.02 -24.26
C ASN A 110 9.15 10.20 -25.63
N PRO A 111 8.19 11.13 -25.79
CA PRO A 111 7.66 12.03 -24.77
C PRO A 111 6.87 11.30 -23.66
N PRO A 112 6.66 11.91 -22.48
CA PRO A 112 5.85 11.31 -21.42
C PRO A 112 4.42 11.09 -21.90
N SER A 113 3.88 9.88 -21.69
CA SER A 113 2.51 9.50 -22.04
C SER A 113 1.89 8.75 -20.88
N GLU A 114 0.76 9.25 -20.35
CA GLU A 114 0.05 8.60 -19.24
C GLU A 114 -0.41 7.18 -19.57
N LYS A 115 -0.68 6.89 -20.86
CA LYS A 115 -1.12 5.57 -21.30
C LYS A 115 0.00 4.53 -21.27
N ASP A 116 1.24 4.99 -21.38
CA ASP A 116 2.43 4.16 -21.52
C ASP A 116 3.32 4.24 -20.26
N THR A 117 2.84 4.92 -19.22
CA THR A 117 3.54 5.07 -17.94
C THR A 117 2.89 4.15 -16.90
N LEU A 118 3.73 3.42 -16.15
CA LEU A 118 3.31 2.68 -14.96
C LEU A 118 3.39 3.56 -13.72
#